data_AF-A0A1E1KZ82-F1
#
_entry.id   AF-A0A1E1KZ82-F1
#
_cell.length_a   1.000
_cell.length_b   1.000
_cell.length_c   1.000
_cell.angle_alpha   90.00
_cell.angle_beta   90.00
_cell.angle_gamma   90.00
#
_symmetry.space_group_name_H-M   'P 1'
#
loop_
_entity.id
_entity.type
_entity.pdbx_description
1 polymer ?
#
loop_
_entity_poly.entity_id
_entity_poly.type
_entity_poly.pdbx_seq_one_letter_code
_entity_poly.pdbx_strand_id
1 'polypeptide(L)'
;MKFLPVFLGCIAVTHAASFAIVCVPQTPAKAGDAQWAAQHMKKELALNPLGWWNGKQRSCTSYNTYQQVDVFTFCRSATYGKHTARTGHGDVTCQLLANSGLDCSNDC
;
A
#
# COMPACT_ATOMS: atom_id res chain seq x y z
N MET A 1 5.60 -54.40 -5.35
CA MET A 1 5.05 -53.15 -5.90
C MET A 1 4.66 -52.27 -4.71
N LYS A 2 5.25 -51.09 -4.54
CA LYS A 2 5.10 -50.26 -3.33
C LYS A 2 4.49 -48.93 -3.76
N PHE A 3 3.17 -48.79 -3.57
CA PHE A 3 2.43 -47.56 -3.83
C PHE A 3 2.66 -46.60 -2.66
N LEU A 4 3.40 -45.51 -2.91
CA LEU A 4 3.42 -44.36 -2.01
C LEU A 4 2.20 -43.49 -2.32
N PRO A 5 1.29 -43.24 -1.37
CA PRO A 5 0.18 -42.35 -1.59
C PRO A 5 0.67 -40.91 -1.65
N VAL A 6 0.18 -40.23 -2.68
CA VAL A 6 0.28 -38.82 -2.99
C VAL A 6 0.02 -37.95 -1.75
N PHE A 7 1.01 -37.18 -1.32
CA PHE A 7 0.80 -36.05 -0.42
C PHE A 7 0.07 -34.95 -1.21
N LEU A 8 -1.26 -34.98 -1.22
CA LEU A 8 -2.05 -33.79 -1.52
C LEU A 8 -1.87 -32.81 -0.36
N GLY A 9 -0.84 -31.98 -0.44
CA GLY A 9 -0.77 -30.76 0.34
C GLY A 9 -1.91 -29.85 -0.11
N CYS A 10 -3.02 -29.83 0.63
CA CYS A 10 -4.05 -28.82 0.47
C CYS A 10 -3.42 -27.46 0.74
N ILE A 11 -3.02 -26.75 -0.31
CA ILE A 11 -2.74 -25.33 -0.24
C ILE A 11 -4.10 -24.68 -0.06
N ALA A 12 -4.54 -24.56 1.20
CA ALA A 12 -5.61 -23.67 1.55
C ALA A 12 -5.12 -22.26 1.20
N VAL A 13 -5.48 -21.78 0.02
CA VAL A 13 -5.38 -20.36 -0.32
C VAL A 13 -6.38 -19.65 0.57
N THR A 14 -5.98 -19.37 1.81
CA THR A 14 -6.66 -18.35 2.60
C THR A 14 -6.47 -17.06 1.83
N HIS A 15 -7.53 -16.56 1.18
CA HIS A 15 -7.57 -15.19 0.70
C HIS A 15 -7.41 -14.29 1.93
N ALA A 16 -6.18 -14.02 2.34
CA ALA A 16 -5.89 -13.01 3.33
C ALA A 16 -6.52 -11.73 2.79
N ALA A 17 -7.39 -11.09 3.57
CA ALA A 17 -8.02 -9.85 3.16
C ALA A 17 -6.90 -8.85 2.80
N SER A 18 -6.81 -8.52 1.51
CA SER A 18 -5.84 -7.57 0.99
C SER A 18 -6.47 -6.19 0.96
N PHE A 19 -5.81 -5.23 1.60
CA PHE A 19 -6.25 -3.85 1.65
C PHE A 19 -5.30 -2.99 0.81
N ALA A 20 -5.87 -2.23 -0.12
CA ALA A 20 -5.13 -1.26 -0.91
C ALA A 20 -4.86 0.00 -0.10
N ILE A 21 -3.58 0.34 0.04
CA ILE A 21 -3.11 1.53 0.73
C ILE A 21 -2.57 2.50 -0.32
N VAL A 22 -2.84 3.78 -0.13
CA VAL A 22 -2.30 4.87 -0.93
C VAL A 22 -1.58 5.86 -0.04
N CYS A 23 -0.37 6.22 -0.45
CA CYS A 23 0.48 7.22 0.15
C CYS A 23 0.55 8.44 -0.75
N VAL A 24 -0.04 9.53 -0.28
CA VAL A 24 -0.11 10.81 -0.97
C VAL A 24 0.99 11.71 -0.45
N PRO A 25 1.95 12.12 -1.29
CA PRO A 25 2.94 13.12 -0.92
C PRO A 25 2.28 14.50 -0.89
N GLN A 26 2.64 15.32 0.10
CA GLN A 26 2.21 16.71 0.21
C GLN A 26 3.36 17.61 -0.23
N THR A 27 3.06 18.62 -1.05
CA THR A 27 4.06 19.56 -1.59
C THR A 27 4.93 20.12 -0.46
N PRO A 28 6.28 20.08 -0.58
CA PRO A 28 7.07 19.79 -1.79
C PRO A 28 7.43 18.31 -2.06
N ALA A 29 6.94 17.35 -1.27
CA ALA A 29 7.24 15.94 -1.48
C ALA A 29 6.65 15.40 -2.80
N LYS A 30 7.29 14.36 -3.34
CA LYS A 30 6.90 13.68 -4.59
C LYS A 30 6.61 12.20 -4.35
N ALA A 31 6.08 11.50 -5.37
CA ALA A 31 5.78 10.07 -5.26
C ALA A 31 7.00 9.20 -4.90
N GLY A 32 8.20 9.61 -5.32
CA GLY A 32 9.46 8.98 -4.90
C GLY A 32 9.71 9.06 -3.39
N ASP A 33 9.37 10.19 -2.76
CA ASP A 33 9.46 10.35 -1.30
C ASP A 33 8.44 9.46 -0.59
N ALA A 34 7.25 9.28 -1.17
CA ALA A 34 6.25 8.37 -0.63
C ALA A 34 6.72 6.90 -0.66
N GLN A 35 7.34 6.46 -1.76
CA GLN A 35 7.97 5.15 -1.84
C GLN A 35 9.13 5.01 -0.84
N TRP A 36 9.99 6.02 -0.76
CA TRP A 36 11.12 6.03 0.17
C TRP A 36 10.65 5.95 1.62
N ALA A 37 9.63 6.72 2.00
CA ALA A 37 9.03 6.71 3.33
C ALA A 37 8.44 5.34 3.67
N ALA A 38 7.74 4.68 2.72
CA ALA A 38 7.22 3.33 2.93
C ALA A 38 8.32 2.27 3.19
N GLN A 39 9.54 2.52 2.69
CA GLN A 39 10.70 1.64 2.88
C GLN A 39 11.48 1.94 4.16
N HIS A 40 11.63 3.22 4.52
CA HIS A 40 12.56 3.66 5.58
C HIS A 40 11.86 4.15 6.86
N MET A 41 10.62 4.63 6.75
CA MET A 41 9.82 5.20 7.86
C MET A 41 8.68 4.28 8.26
N LYS A 42 8.98 2.97 8.35
CA LYS A 42 7.99 1.92 8.60
C LYS A 42 7.28 2.07 9.94
N LYS A 43 7.91 2.70 10.93
CA LYS A 43 7.32 2.90 12.27
C LYS A 43 6.31 4.04 12.23
N GLU A 44 6.67 5.15 11.63
CA GLU A 44 5.86 6.36 11.48
C GLU A 44 4.61 6.06 10.63
N LEU A 45 4.78 5.26 9.59
CA LEU A 45 3.69 4.79 8.73
C LEU A 45 3.01 3.53 9.26
N ALA A 46 3.28 3.07 10.49
CA ALA A 46 2.66 1.88 11.09
C ALA A 46 2.66 0.64 10.18
N LEU A 47 3.70 0.48 9.36
CA LEU A 47 3.86 -0.64 8.42
C LEU A 47 4.40 -1.89 9.12
N ASN A 48 5.19 -1.72 10.17
CA ASN A 48 5.60 -2.83 11.04
C ASN A 48 4.48 -3.23 12.01
N PRO A 49 4.38 -4.52 12.38
CA PRO A 49 5.23 -5.64 11.95
C PRO A 49 4.74 -6.33 10.66
N LEU A 50 3.53 -6.01 10.19
CA LEU A 50 2.85 -6.77 9.12
C LEU A 50 3.46 -6.58 7.73
N GLY A 51 4.21 -5.50 7.51
CA GLY A 51 4.80 -5.18 6.22
C GLY A 51 3.77 -4.75 5.17
N TRP A 52 4.19 -4.83 3.90
CA TRP A 52 3.41 -4.55 2.71
C TRP A 52 3.99 -5.27 1.49
N TRP A 53 3.23 -5.39 0.41
CA TRP A 53 3.67 -5.96 -0.87
C TRP A 53 3.07 -5.20 -2.07
N ASN A 54 3.51 -5.55 -3.29
CA ASN A 54 3.03 -4.96 -4.55
C ASN A 54 3.07 -3.41 -4.60
N GLY A 55 4.13 -2.83 -4.04
CA GLY A 55 4.30 -1.38 -4.02
C GLY A 55 4.70 -0.81 -5.37
N LYS A 56 3.96 0.19 -5.85
CA LYS A 56 4.22 0.88 -7.11
C LYS A 56 3.84 2.35 -7.05
N GLN A 57 4.61 3.16 -7.78
CA GLN A 57 4.22 4.53 -8.08
C GLN A 57 3.17 4.53 -9.20
N ARG A 58 2.18 5.42 -9.10
CA ARG A 58 1.12 5.58 -10.10
C ARG A 58 0.46 6.94 -9.98
N SER A 59 -0.18 7.36 -11.05
CA SER A 59 -1.07 8.51 -11.03
C SER A 59 -2.50 8.06 -10.74
N CYS A 60 -3.19 8.78 -9.85
CA CYS A 60 -4.59 8.56 -9.50
C CYS A 60 -5.40 9.82 -9.71
N THR A 61 -6.70 9.67 -9.96
CA THR A 61 -7.58 10.82 -10.17
C THR A 61 -8.21 11.24 -8.85
N SER A 62 -8.11 12.51 -8.47
CA SER A 62 -8.84 13.07 -7.33
C SER A 62 -10.34 13.15 -7.62
N TYR A 63 -11.19 12.62 -6.75
CA TYR A 63 -12.65 12.77 -6.91
C TYR A 63 -13.12 14.22 -6.74
N ASN A 64 -12.38 15.03 -5.99
CA ASN A 64 -12.77 16.41 -5.69
C ASN A 64 -12.38 17.38 -6.81
N THR A 65 -11.21 17.18 -7.40
CA THR A 65 -10.62 18.14 -8.36
C THR A 65 -10.49 17.58 -9.77
N TYR A 66 -10.71 16.28 -9.96
CA TYR A 66 -10.46 15.54 -11.21
C TYR A 66 -9.02 15.66 -11.73
N GLN A 67 -8.10 16.13 -10.89
CA GLN A 67 -6.68 16.22 -11.22
C GLN A 67 -5.98 14.90 -10.95
N GLN A 68 -4.94 14.66 -11.73
CA GLN A 68 -4.00 13.57 -11.54
C GLN A 68 -3.08 13.87 -10.36
N VAL A 69 -2.93 12.89 -9.47
CA VAL A 69 -2.07 12.95 -8.28
C VAL A 69 -1.14 11.75 -8.32
N ASP A 70 0.17 12.02 -8.40
CA ASP A 70 1.19 10.97 -8.32
C ASP A 70 1.33 10.48 -6.88
N VAL A 71 1.13 9.18 -6.68
CA VAL A 71 1.09 8.52 -5.38
C VAL A 71 1.94 7.26 -5.39
N PHE A 72 2.18 6.72 -4.20
CA PHE A 72 2.68 5.37 -4.02
C PHE A 72 1.58 4.48 -3.43
N THR A 73 1.27 3.36 -4.08
CA THR A 73 0.26 2.40 -3.61
C THR A 73 0.87 1.06 -3.30
N PHE A 74 0.34 0.35 -2.31
CA PHE A 74 0.74 -1.02 -1.98
C PHE A 74 -0.41 -1.78 -1.32
N CYS A 75 -0.22 -3.09 -1.15
CA CYS A 75 -1.17 -3.99 -0.51
C CYS A 75 -0.72 -4.36 0.90
N ARG A 76 -1.70 -4.56 1.79
CA ARG A 76 -1.49 -4.98 3.18
C ARG A 76 -2.51 -6.04 3.60
N SER A 77 -2.12 -6.93 4.50
CA SER A 77 -2.95 -8.05 5.00
C SER A 77 -3.88 -7.67 6.16
N ALA A 78 -3.91 -6.39 6.53
CA ALA A 78 -4.71 -5.87 7.62
C ALA A 78 -5.21 -4.47 7.32
N THR A 79 -6.33 -4.12 7.95
CA THR A 79 -6.90 -2.77 7.94
C THR A 79 -5.85 -1.75 8.35
N TYR A 80 -5.94 -0.55 7.78
CA TYR A 80 -4.90 0.47 7.91
C TYR A 80 -5.52 1.82 8.24
N GLY A 81 -4.99 2.48 9.27
CA GLY A 81 -5.39 3.83 9.64
C GLY A 81 -4.76 4.90 8.76
N LYS A 82 -5.04 6.16 9.03
CA LYS A 82 -4.32 7.28 8.43
C LYS A 82 -3.05 7.54 9.22
N HIS A 83 -1.90 7.54 8.55
CA HIS A 83 -0.60 7.80 9.15
C HIS A 83 0.21 8.77 8.29
N THR A 84 0.93 9.68 8.94
CA THR A 84 1.75 10.68 8.26
C THR A 84 3.20 10.55 8.70
N ALA A 85 4.10 10.51 7.74
CA ALA A 85 5.55 10.56 7.96
C ALA A 85 6.09 11.88 7.38
N ARG A 86 6.89 12.58 8.18
CA ARG A 86 7.56 13.81 7.75
C ARG A 86 8.91 13.48 7.14
N THR A 87 9.00 13.59 5.81
CA THR A 87 10.26 13.40 5.09
C THR A 87 11.09 14.69 5.11
N GLY A 88 12.33 14.62 4.61
CA GLY A 88 13.15 15.82 4.40
C GLY A 88 12.59 16.79 3.35
N HIS A 89 11.65 16.35 2.51
CA HIS A 89 11.09 17.11 1.41
C HIS A 89 9.60 17.47 1.60
N GLY A 90 8.98 17.09 2.72
CA GLY A 90 7.56 17.31 2.98
C GLY A 90 6.88 16.09 3.61
N ASP A 91 5.59 16.22 3.87
CA ASP A 91 4.82 15.16 4.53
C ASP A 91 4.31 14.12 3.53
N VAL A 92 4.33 12.86 3.91
CA VAL A 92 3.73 11.74 3.18
C VAL A 92 2.63 11.17 4.05
N THR A 93 1.40 11.16 3.56
CA THR A 93 0.25 10.61 4.28
C THR A 93 -0.24 9.35 3.61
N CYS A 94 -0.22 8.24 4.34
CA CYS A 94 -0.73 6.94 3.90
C CYS A 94 -2.07 6.63 4.55
N GLN A 95 -3.00 6.06 3.80
CA GLN A 95 -4.31 5.62 4.28
C GLN A 95 -4.92 4.57 3.34
N LEU A 96 -6.01 3.93 3.77
CA LEU A 96 -6.80 3.06 2.89
C LEU A 96 -7.25 3.83 1.64
N LEU A 97 -7.10 3.21 0.46
CA LEU A 97 -7.54 3.78 -0.81
C LEU A 97 -9.03 4.14 -0.79
N ALA A 98 -9.86 3.28 -0.19
CA ALA A 98 -11.30 3.54 -0.06
C ALA A 98 -11.64 4.83 0.70
N ASN A 99 -10.72 5.35 1.53
CA ASN A 99 -10.90 6.55 2.33
C ASN A 99 -10.11 7.75 1.80
N SER A 100 -9.39 7.61 0.68
CA SER A 100 -8.44 8.63 0.24
C SER A 100 -9.05 9.73 -0.62
N GLY A 101 -10.27 9.55 -1.12
CA GLY A 101 -10.86 10.46 -2.10
C GLY A 101 -10.14 10.41 -3.47
N LEU A 102 -9.43 9.31 -3.75
CA LEU A 102 -8.71 9.10 -5.01
C LEU A 102 -9.26 7.86 -5.72
N ASP A 103 -9.41 7.98 -7.03
CA ASP A 103 -9.64 6.86 -7.94
C ASP A 103 -8.29 6.33 -8.42
N CYS A 104 -7.91 5.16 -7.92
CA CYS A 104 -6.71 4.44 -8.32
C CYS A 104 -7.10 3.03 -8.75
N SER A 105 -6.45 2.50 -9.80
CA SER A 105 -6.52 1.08 -10.08
C SER A 105 -6.02 0.28 -8.86
N ASN A 106 -6.87 -0.61 -8.34
CA ASN A 106 -6.56 -1.47 -7.21
C ASN A 106 -6.02 -2.82 -7.72
N ASP A 107 -4.79 -3.17 -7.34
CA ASP A 107 -4.16 -4.45 -7.69
C ASP A 107 -3.73 -5.20 -6.42
N CYS A 108 -4.66 -5.26 -5.48
CA CYS A 108 -4.63 -6.14 -4.31
C CYS A 108 -5.73 -7.21 -4.49
#